data_AF-A0ABD2GW71-F1
#
_entry.id   AF-A0ABD2GW71-F1
#
_cell.length_a   1.000
_cell.length_b   1.000
_cell.length_c   1.000
_cell.angle_alpha   90.00
_cell.angle_beta   90.00
_cell.angle_gamma   90.00
#
_symmetry.space_group_name_H-M   'P 1'
#
loop_
_entity.id
_entity.type
_entity.pdbx_description
1 polymer ?
#
loop_
_entity_poly.entity_id
_entity_poly.type
_entity_poly.pdbx_seq_one_letter_code
_entity_poly.pdbx_strand_id
1 'polypeptide(L)' 'MCNRVFSAEFFNRTSSDVLVCPLRPVERFVDLQPDEVSDLFSTAQRVAQLLEKHLNATSLTIAIQDGPEAGQTVKVRT' A
#
# COMPACT_ATOMS: atom_id res chain seq x y z
N MET A 1 -5.17 10.10 11.94
CA MET A 1 -5.53 9.21 10.82
C MET A 1 -4.29 9.00 9.99
N CYS A 2 -3.69 7.81 10.05
CA CYS A 2 -2.46 7.47 9.36
C CYS A 2 -2.81 7.13 7.91
N ASN A 3 -2.43 7.98 6.96
CA ASN A 3 -2.63 7.77 5.53
C ASN A 3 -1.30 7.33 4.91
N ARG A 4 -0.98 6.03 4.89
CA ARG A 4 0.28 5.55 4.26
C ARG A 4 0.05 4.35 3.36
N VAL A 5 0.88 4.23 2.33
CA VAL A 5 0.45 3.87 0.98
C VAL A 5 1.14 2.58 0.53
N PHE A 6 0.40 1.47 0.50
CA PHE A 6 0.51 0.48 -0.58
C PHE A 6 -0.35 0.98 -1.72
N SER A 7 0.20 1.39 -2.85
CA SER A 7 -0.63 1.65 -4.03
C SER A 7 -0.74 0.34 -4.80
N ALA A 8 -1.94 -0.25 -4.83
CA ALA A 8 -2.24 -1.28 -5.81
C ALA A 8 -2.71 -0.57 -7.09
N GLU A 9 -1.82 -0.41 -8.08
CA GLU A 9 -2.13 0.29 -9.33
C GLU A 9 -2.64 -0.68 -10.39
N PHE A 10 -3.77 -0.34 -11.01
CA PHE A 10 -4.39 -1.08 -12.09
C PHE A 10 -4.06 -0.46 -13.46
N PHE A 11 -3.58 -1.25 -14.43
CA PHE A 11 -3.35 -0.79 -15.80
C PHE A 11 -4.66 -0.79 -16.62
N ASN A 12 -5.64 0.00 -16.21
CA ASN A 12 -6.66 0.57 -17.10
C ASN A 12 -7.31 1.79 -16.45
N ARG A 13 -7.54 2.85 -17.23
CA ARG A 13 -7.78 4.26 -16.83
C ARG A 13 -9.03 4.61 -15.97
N THR A 14 -9.58 3.74 -15.12
CA THR A 14 -10.75 4.10 -14.28
C THR A 14 -10.76 3.43 -12.91
N SER A 15 -10.42 4.22 -11.87
CA SER A 15 -10.98 4.23 -10.51
C SER A 15 -11.05 2.95 -9.67
N SER A 16 -9.91 2.34 -9.33
CA SER A 16 -9.85 1.40 -8.20
C SER A 16 -8.44 1.24 -7.63
N ASP A 17 -7.87 2.34 -7.14
CA ASP A 17 -6.64 2.28 -6.34
C ASP A 17 -7.03 2.19 -4.86
N VAL A 18 -6.36 1.31 -4.13
CA VAL A 18 -6.56 1.14 -2.68
C VAL A 18 -5.23 1.32 -1.97
N LEU A 19 -5.32 1.70 -0.68
CA LEU A 19 -4.19 1.91 0.20
C LEU A 19 -4.21 0.92 1.37
N VAL A 20 -3.10 0.25 1.60
CA VAL A 20 -2.84 -0.51 2.85
C VAL A 20 -1.76 0.22 3.65
N CYS A 21 -2.02 0.45 4.94
CA CYS A 21 -1.15 1.20 5.82
C CYS A 21 -0.90 0.46 7.13
N PRO A 22 0.31 0.54 7.72
CA PRO A 22 0.51 0.12 9.10
C PRO A 22 -0.32 1.02 10.04
N LEU A 23 -0.83 0.44 11.13
CA LEU A 23 -1.58 1.18 12.14
C LEU A 23 -0.69 2.18 12.89
N ARG A 24 0.54 1.76 13.22
CA ARG A 24 1.53 2.65 13.82
C ARG A 24 2.04 3.63 12.76
N PRO A 25 2.00 4.95 13.02
CA PRO A 25 2.59 5.92 12.11
C PRO A 25 4.12 5.77 12.10
N VAL A 26 4.65 5.26 10.99
CA VAL A 26 6.09 5.19 10.68
C VAL A 26 6.38 6.00 9.43
N GLU A 27 7.56 6.61 9.28
CA GLU A 27 7.88 7.46 8.11
C GLU A 27 8.46 6.65 6.94
N ARG A 28 9.34 5.70 7.23
CA ARG A 28 10.04 4.90 6.24
C ARG A 28 9.70 3.43 6.39
N PHE A 29 9.84 2.67 5.30
CA PHE A 29 9.67 1.22 5.33
C PHE A 29 10.66 0.55 6.32
N VAL A 30 11.88 1.09 6.43
CA VAL A 30 12.90 0.60 7.37
C VAL A 30 12.53 0.79 8.84
N ASP A 31 11.56 1.64 9.16
CA ASP A 31 11.12 1.91 10.53
C ASP A 31 10.05 0.91 11.03
N LEU A 32 9.61 -0.01 10.16
CA LEU A 32 8.68 -1.07 10.49
C LEU A 32 9.36 -2.19 11.28
N GLN A 33 8.63 -2.72 12.26
CA GLN A 33 9.01 -3.94 12.94
C GLN A 33 8.72 -5.17 12.06
N PRO A 34 9.43 -6.29 12.25
CA PRO A 34 9.25 -7.49 11.41
C PRO A 34 7.82 -8.03 11.36
N ASP A 35 7.10 -7.98 12.49
CA ASP A 35 5.70 -8.35 12.60
C ASP A 35 4.78 -7.39 11.82
N GLU A 36 5.06 -6.09 11.87
CA GLU A 36 4.33 -5.09 11.08
C GLU A 36 4.56 -5.26 9.57
N VAL A 37 5.77 -5.61 9.13
CA VAL A 37 6.04 -5.94 7.72
C VAL A 37 5.20 -7.15 7.29
N SER A 38 5.19 -8.21 8.11
CA SER A 38 4.42 -9.43 7.81
C SER A 38 2.92 -9.15 7.74
N ASP A 39 2.37 -8.39 8.68
CA ASP A 39 0.95 -8.02 8.71
C ASP A 39 0.56 -7.15 7.50
N LEU A 40 1.40 -6.18 7.17
CA LEU A 40 1.19 -5.24 6.07
C LEU A 40 1.09 -5.97 4.72
N PHE A 41 2.01 -6.89 4.43
CA PHE A 41 1.97 -7.66 3.18
C PHE A 41 0.90 -8.76 3.19
N SER A 42 0.59 -9.37 4.34
CA SER A 42 -0.52 -10.33 4.45
C SER A 42 -1.86 -9.65 4.16
N THR A 43 -2.03 -8.43 4.66
CA THR A 43 -3.21 -7.61 4.38
C THR A 43 -3.25 -7.21 2.91
N ALA A 44 -2.13 -6.78 2.32
CA ALA A 44 -2.05 -6.46 0.90
C ALA A 44 -2.42 -7.66 0.00
N GLN A 45 -1.95 -8.86 0.32
CA GLN A 45 -2.33 -10.09 -0.40
C GLN A 45 -3.84 -10.36 -0.34
N ARG A 46 -4.47 -10.19 0.83
CA ARG A 46 -5.92 -10.37 0.99
C ARG A 46 -6.71 -9.36 0.16
N VAL A 47 -6.28 -8.10 0.18
CA VAL A 47 -6.91 -7.03 -0.61
C VAL A 47 -6.75 -7.28 -2.11
N ALA A 48 -5.56 -7.66 -2.56
CA ALA A 48 -5.28 -8.03 -3.95
C ALA A 48 -6.23 -9.12 -4.47
N GLN A 49 -6.40 -10.22 -3.72
CA GLN A 49 -7.31 -11.31 -4.09
C GLN A 49 -8.78 -10.87 -4.21
N LEU A 50 -9.21 -9.91 -3.38
CA LEU A 50 -10.56 -9.38 -3.43
C LEU A 50 -10.74 -8.43 -4.62
N LEU A 51 -9.75 -7.59 -4.90
CA LEU A 51 -9.77 -6.68 -6.05
C LEU A 51 -9.77 -7.43 -7.38
N GLU A 52 -8.92 -8.45 -7.55
CA GLU A 52 -8.91 -9.26 -8.78
C GLU A 52 -10.27 -9.89 -9.06
N LYS A 53 -10.92 -10.43 -8.02
CA LYS A 53 -12.27 -11.01 -8.14
C LYS A 53 -13.33 -9.93 -8.45
N HIS A 54 -13.27 -8.80 -7.76
CA HIS A 54 -14.26 -7.72 -7.89
C HIS A 54 -14.18 -7.01 -9.25
N LEU A 55 -12.97 -6.87 -9.78
CA LEU A 55 -12.69 -6.16 -11.04
C LEU A 55 -12.53 -7.11 -12.23
N ASN A 56 -12.69 -8.43 -12.03
CA ASN A 56 -12.40 -9.45 -13.03
C ASN A 56 -11.00 -9.29 -13.66
N ALA A 57 -10.01 -8.90 -12.85
CA ALA A 57 -8.63 -8.67 -13.27
C ALA A 57 -7.77 -9.92 -13.07
N THR A 58 -6.68 -10.03 -13.85
CA THR A 58 -5.69 -11.12 -13.77
C THR A 58 -4.33 -10.66 -13.30
N SER A 59 -4.18 -9.36 -13.04
CA SER A 59 -2.91 -8.73 -12.68
C SER A 59 -3.16 -7.43 -11.94
N LEU A 60 -2.21 -7.09 -11.07
CA LEU A 60 -2.17 -5.86 -10.30
C LEU A 60 -0.71 -5.46 -10.08
N THR A 61 -0.45 -4.16 -9.96
CA THR A 61 0.86 -3.63 -9.59
C THR A 61 0.83 -3.26 -8.12
N ILE A 62 1.84 -3.65 -7.33
CA ILE A 62 2.01 -3.18 -5.96
C ILE A 62 3.22 -2.24 -5.93
N ALA A 63 3.03 -1.02 -5.45
CA ALA A 63 4.09 -0.01 -5.33
C ALA A 63 4.16 0.58 -3.91
N ILE A 64 5.39 0.84 -3.46
CA ILE A 64 5.70 1.56 -2.22
C ILE A 64 6.60 2.74 -2.58
N GLN A 65 6.16 3.96 -2.26
CA GLN A 65 6.95 5.18 -2.43
C GLN A 65 7.65 5.51 -1.10
N ASP A 66 8.83 4.93 -0.88
CA ASP A 66 9.60 5.08 0.36
C ASP A 66 10.63 6.22 0.26
N GLY A 67 10.22 7.42 0.66
CA GLY A 67 11.06 8.62 0.70
C GLY A 67 10.71 9.66 -0.38
N PRO A 68 11.18 10.92 -0.21
CA PRO A 68 10.84 12.03 -1.12
C PRO A 68 11.20 11.78 -2.59
N GLU A 69 12.40 11.23 -2.83
CA GLU A 69 12.89 10.94 -4.18
C GLU A 69 12.11 9.81 -4.87
N ALA A 70 11.44 8.95 -4.09
CA ALA A 70 10.53 7.93 -4.60
C ALA A 70 9.11 8.48 -4.87
N GLY A 71 8.89 9.79 -4.68
CA GLY A 71 7.60 10.45 -4.89
C GLY A 71 6.68 10.45 -3.67
N GLN A 72 7.17 10.12 -2.46
CA GLN A 72 6.34 10.09 -1.25
C GLN A 72 5.73 11.47 -0.93
N THR A 73 4.40 11.56 -0.98
CA THR A 73 3.66 12.81 -0.75
C THR A 73 3.12 12.94 0.68
N VAL A 74 2.90 11.84 1.40
CA VAL A 74 2.32 11.84 2.74
C VAL A 74 3.38 11.63 3.81
N LYS A 75 3.43 12.54 4.80
CA LYS A 75 4.36 12.52 5.93
C LYS A 75 3.64 12.20 7.25
N VAL A 76 4.30 11.50 8.16
CA VAL A 76 3.84 11.37 9.54
C VAL A 76 3.91 12.75 10.19
N ARG A 77 2.82 13.16 10.85
CA ARG A 77 2.85 14.37 11.68
C ARG A 77 3.60 14.02 12.96
N THR A 78 4.79 14.58 13.11
CA THR A 78 5.52 14.68 14.39
C THR A 78 4.84 15.65 15.33
#